data_AF-A0A2V9X5U3-F1
#
_entry.id   AF-A0A2V9X5U3-F1
#
_cell.length_a   1.000
_cell.length_b   1.000
_cell.length_c   1.000
_cell.angle_alpha   90.00
_cell.angle_beta   90.00
_cell.angle_gamma   90.00
#
_symmetry.space_group_name_H-M   'P 1'
#
loop_
_entity.id
_entity.type
_entity.pdbx_description
1 polymer ?
#
loop_
_entity_poly.entity_id
_entity_poly.type
_entity_poly.pdbx_seq_one_letter_code
_entity_poly.pdbx_strand_id
1 'polypeptide(L)'
;VLDEIHRCAKRWIWGLEYYSPGMTEVPYRGHHDLLWKADYSSLYLQRFADLELACERRLPYLENENVDTMFLLLRKANGAETSLGQGEG
;
A
#
# COMPACT_ATOMS: atom_id res chain seq x y z
N VAL A 1 -10.72 0.41 -5.66
CA VAL A 1 -10.62 0.91 -4.26
C VAL A 1 -9.29 1.60 -4.00
N LEU A 2 -8.13 0.99 -4.32
CA LEU A 2 -6.80 1.59 -4.13
C LEU A 2 -6.67 3.02 -4.69
N ASP A 3 -7.22 3.29 -5.89
CA ASP A 3 -7.21 4.64 -6.50
C ASP A 3 -7.90 5.70 -5.64
N GLU A 4 -9.00 5.33 -4.98
CA GLU A 4 -9.78 6.27 -4.19
C GLU A 4 -9.08 6.57 -2.86
N ILE A 5 -8.45 5.56 -2.25
CA ILE A 5 -7.60 5.73 -1.07
C ILE A 5 -6.41 6.62 -1.42
N HIS A 6 -5.76 6.39 -2.56
CA HIS A 6 -4.67 7.24 -3.04
C HIS A 6 -5.14 8.68 -3.31
N ARG A 7 -6.29 8.88 -3.95
CA ARG A 7 -6.85 10.21 -4.25
C ARG A 7 -7.13 11.02 -2.99
N CYS A 8 -7.66 10.40 -1.94
CA CYS A 8 -8.07 11.11 -0.72
C CYS A 8 -6.96 11.24 0.33
N ALA A 9 -5.95 10.35 0.32
CA ALA A 9 -4.83 10.40 1.25
C ALA A 9 -3.83 11.50 0.88
N LYS A 10 -3.53 12.41 1.81
CA LYS A 10 -2.57 13.50 1.56
C LYS A 10 -1.11 13.02 1.54
N ARG A 11 -0.64 12.48 2.66
CA ARG A 11 0.78 12.15 2.88
C ARG A 11 1.03 10.69 3.23
N TRP A 12 0.13 10.08 3.98
CA TRP A 12 0.31 8.74 4.51
C TRP A 12 -0.88 7.86 4.15
N ILE A 13 -0.60 6.62 3.77
CA ILE A 13 -1.60 5.55 3.65
C ILE A 13 -1.17 4.47 4.63
N TRP A 14 -2.01 4.18 5.61
CA TRP A 14 -1.82 3.07 6.55
C TRP A 14 -2.81 1.97 6.21
N GLY A 15 -2.33 0.73 6.15
CA GLY A 15 -3.15 -0.45 5.90
C GLY A 15 -2.81 -1.58 6.86
N LEU A 16 -3.83 -2.38 7.19
CA LEU A 16 -3.73 -3.62 7.94
C LEU A 16 -4.60 -4.65 7.23
N GLU A 17 -3.99 -5.51 6.43
CA GLU A 17 -4.69 -6.35 5.47
C GLU A 17 -4.22 -7.81 5.52
N TYR A 18 -5.05 -8.74 5.06
CA TYR A 18 -4.65 -10.15 4.96
C TYR A 18 -3.57 -10.32 3.89
N TYR A 19 -2.42 -10.85 4.30
CA TYR A 19 -1.25 -11.03 3.44
C TYR A 19 -1.26 -12.38 2.71
N SER A 20 -0.91 -12.33 1.44
CA SER A 20 -0.43 -13.47 0.65
C SER A 20 0.47 -12.96 -0.48
N PRO A 21 1.52 -13.70 -0.91
CA PRO A 21 2.35 -13.29 -2.04
C PRO A 21 1.59 -13.06 -3.35
N GLY A 22 0.42 -13.70 -3.51
CA GLY A 22 -0.46 -13.51 -4.66
C GLY A 22 -1.89 -13.21 -4.23
N MET A 23 -2.66 -12.59 -5.13
CA MET A 23 -4.09 -12.37 -4.92
C MET A 23 -4.81 -13.71 -4.75
N THR A 24 -5.29 -13.98 -3.54
CA THR A 24 -5.88 -15.25 -3.17
C THR A 24 -7.22 -14.99 -2.49
N GLU A 25 -8.28 -15.63 -2.98
CA GLU A 25 -9.58 -15.59 -2.34
C GLU A 25 -9.55 -16.33 -0.99
N VAL A 26 -10.30 -15.83 -0.01
CA VAL A 26 -10.51 -16.48 1.29
C VAL A 26 -12.01 -16.75 1.44
N PRO A 27 -12.45 -18.02 1.54
CA PRO A 27 -13.85 -18.33 1.81
C PRO A 27 -14.31 -17.67 3.11
N TYR A 28 -15.34 -16.83 3.02
CA TYR A 28 -15.83 -16.05 4.14
C TYR A 28 -17.20 -16.55 4.59
N ARG A 29 -17.24 -17.23 5.74
CA ARG A 29 -18.49 -17.77 6.34
C ARG A 29 -19.31 -18.65 5.38
N GLY A 30 -18.62 -19.46 4.56
CA GLY A 30 -19.24 -20.34 3.56
C GLY A 30 -19.59 -19.66 2.23
N HIS A 31 -19.23 -18.39 2.06
CA HIS A 31 -19.41 -17.65 0.81
C HIS A 31 -18.06 -17.41 0.11
N HIS A 32 -18.14 -17.30 -1.20
CA HIS A 32 -17.05 -17.00 -2.11
C HIS A 32 -17.16 -15.58 -2.65
N ASP A 33 -16.07 -15.06 -3.23
CA ASP A 33 -16.00 -13.73 -3.86
C ASP A 33 -16.33 -12.58 -2.90
N LEU A 34 -16.03 -12.74 -1.61
CA LEU A 34 -16.25 -11.70 -0.59
C LEU A 34 -14.98 -11.20 0.10
N LEU A 35 -13.89 -11.97 0.06
CA LEU A 35 -12.67 -11.66 0.80
C LEU A 35 -11.44 -12.14 0.06
N TRP A 36 -10.41 -11.29 0.01
CA TRP A 36 -9.14 -11.59 -0.64
C TRP A 36 -7.97 -11.19 0.24
N LYS A 37 -6.92 -12.02 0.20
CA LYS A 37 -5.60 -11.73 0.75
C LYS A 37 -4.60 -11.51 -0.38
N ALA A 38 -3.71 -10.54 -0.21
CA ALA A 38 -2.72 -10.17 -1.22
C ALA A 38 -1.58 -9.36 -0.58
N ASP A 39 -0.53 -9.08 -1.37
CA ASP A 39 0.52 -8.15 -0.98
C ASP A 39 0.11 -6.72 -1.33
N TYR A 40 -0.82 -6.16 -0.54
CA TYR A 40 -1.43 -4.86 -0.85
C TYR A 40 -0.43 -3.70 -0.87
N SER A 41 0.63 -3.73 -0.05
CA SER A 41 1.70 -2.73 -0.10
C SER A 41 2.37 -2.72 -1.47
N SER A 42 2.74 -3.90 -1.99
CA SER A 42 3.26 -4.06 -3.36
C SER A 42 2.28 -3.60 -4.43
N LEU A 43 0.99 -3.90 -4.29
CA LEU A 43 -0.04 -3.44 -5.24
C LEU A 43 -0.12 -1.91 -5.30
N TYR A 44 -0.04 -1.22 -4.15
CA TYR A 44 0.03 0.24 -4.12
C TYR A 44 1.30 0.76 -4.81
N LEU A 45 2.47 0.21 -4.49
CA LEU A 45 3.76 0.66 -5.03
C LEU A 45 3.88 0.44 -6.54
N GLN A 46 3.34 -0.65 -7.07
CA GLN A 46 3.31 -0.93 -8.51
C GLN A 46 2.34 0.01 -9.25
N ARG A 47 1.26 0.43 -8.60
CA ARG A 47 0.21 1.26 -9.21
C ARG A 47 0.50 2.76 -9.13
N PHE A 48 1.12 3.23 -8.04
CA PHE A 48 1.32 4.65 -7.79
C PHE A 48 2.80 4.97 -7.60
N ALA A 49 3.39 5.55 -8.64
CA ALA A 49 4.82 5.88 -8.67
C ALA A 49 5.24 6.97 -7.67
N ASP A 50 4.30 7.68 -7.06
CA ASP A 50 4.56 8.73 -6.06
C ASP A 50 4.51 8.22 -4.62
N LEU A 51 4.29 6.91 -4.41
CA LEU A 51 4.36 6.27 -3.10
C LEU A 51 5.71 5.58 -2.87
N GLU A 52 6.10 5.49 -1.60
CA GLU A 52 7.21 4.67 -1.13
C GLU A 52 6.85 3.95 0.18
N LEU A 53 7.46 2.80 0.43
CA LEU A 53 7.22 2.02 1.65
C LEU A 53 8.05 2.60 2.80
N ALA A 54 7.39 3.17 3.80
CA ALA A 54 8.06 3.70 4.98
C ALA A 54 8.26 2.62 6.05
N CYS A 55 7.28 1.74 6.23
CA CYS A 55 7.33 0.65 7.19
C CYS A 55 6.39 -0.48 6.78
N GLU A 56 6.81 -1.72 7.04
CA GLU A 56 5.95 -2.89 6.93
C GLU A 56 6.28 -3.90 8.03
N ARG A 57 5.25 -4.57 8.55
CA ARG A 57 5.38 -5.68 9.48
C ARG A 57 4.37 -6.76 9.11
N ARG A 58 4.86 -8.00 9.01
CA ARG A 58 4.03 -9.19 8.92
C ARG A 58 3.64 -9.64 10.33
N LEU A 59 2.37 -9.97 10.52
CA LEU A 59 1.75 -10.32 11.80
C LEU A 59 1.10 -11.70 11.67
N PRO A 60 1.85 -12.79 11.92
CA PRO A 60 1.31 -14.14 11.88
C PRO A 60 0.27 -14.35 12.97
N TYR A 61 -0.78 -15.09 12.65
CA TYR A 61 -1.83 -15.43 13.62
C TYR A 61 -1.34 -16.56 14.52
N LEU A 62 -1.83 -16.59 15.76
CA LEU A 62 -1.43 -17.63 16.72
C LEU A 62 -2.13 -18.97 16.44
N GLU A 63 -3.33 -18.92 15.87
CA GLU A 63 -4.22 -20.08 15.75
C GLU A 63 -4.21 -20.73 14.35
N ASN A 64 -3.67 -20.05 13.34
CA ASN A 64 -3.66 -20.53 11.96
C ASN A 64 -2.52 -19.90 11.15
N GLU A 65 -2.41 -20.32 9.89
CA GLU A 65 -1.35 -19.90 8.97
C GLU A 65 -1.58 -18.52 8.33
N ASN A 66 -2.67 -17.84 8.68
CA ASN A 66 -2.89 -16.50 8.17
C ASN A 66 -1.87 -15.53 8.75
N VAL A 67 -1.58 -14.53 7.93
CA VAL A 67 -0.65 -13.46 8.26
C VAL A 67 -1.35 -12.17 7.86
N ASP A 68 -1.42 -11.21 8.76
CA ASP A 68 -1.75 -9.85 8.38
C ASP A 68 -0.48 -9.11 8.00
N THR A 69 -0.62 -8.09 7.18
CA THR A 69 0.42 -7.10 6.98
C THR A 69 -0.06 -5.74 7.40
N MET A 70 0.68 -5.15 8.33
CA MET A 70 0.60 -3.72 8.59
C MET A 70 1.64 -3.02 7.72
N PHE A 71 1.22 -2.06 6.91
CA PHE A 71 2.12 -1.22 6.13
C PHE A 71 1.79 0.27 6.27
N LEU A 72 2.81 1.09 6.09
CA LEU A 72 2.72 2.54 6.03
C LEU A 72 3.42 3.02 4.76
N LEU A 73 2.66 3.65 3.87
CA LEU A 73 3.16 4.25 2.63
C LEU A 73 3.25 5.76 2.81
N LEU A 74 4.34 6.34 2.32
CA LEU A 74 4.57 7.77 2.26
C LEU A 74 4.38 8.24 0.82
N ARG A 75 3.62 9.32 0.62
CA ARG A 75 3.67 10.07 -0.63
C ARG A 75 4.95 10.89 -0.65
N LYS A 76 5.76 10.68 -1.68
CA LYS A 76 6.98 11.45 -1.93
C LYS A 76 6.63 12.93 -2.02
N ALA A 77 7.47 13.79 -1.45
CA ALA A 77 7.34 15.21 -1.70
C ALA A 77 7.54 15.44 -3.20
N ASN A 78 6.65 16.20 -3.83
CA ASN A 78 6.93 16.68 -5.18
C ASN A 78 8.23 17.46 -5.10
N GLY A 79 9.28 16.96 -5.74
CA GLY A 79 10.47 17.74 -6.01
C GLY A 79 10.01 18.90 -6.89
N ALA A 80 9.71 20.04 -6.28
CA ALA A 80 9.75 21.29 -7.00
C ALA A 80 11.23 21.44 -7.41
N GLU A 81 11.55 21.06 -8.64
CA GLU A 81 12.68 21.63 -9.33
C GLU A 81 12.40 23.14 -9.42
N THR A 82 12.82 23.86 -8.39
CA THR A 82 13.11 25.28 -8.53
C THR A 82 14.36 25.34 -9.37
N SER A 83 14.20 25.33 -10.70
CA SER A 83 15.21 25.84 -11.61
C SER A 83 15.37 27.33 -11.30
N LEU A 84 16.21 27.63 -10.31
CA LEU A 84 16.72 28.96 -10.07
C LEU A 84 17.67 29.23 -11.24
N GLY A 85 17.13 29.83 -12.30
CA GLY A 85 17.94 30.35 -13.39
C GLY A 85 18.91 31.39 -12.85
N GLN A 86 20.16 30.98 -12.66
CA GLN A 86 21.32 31.88 -12.63
C GLN A 86 21.83 32.06 -14.06
N GLY A 87 22.27 33.28 -14.38
CA GLY A 87 22.86 33.71 -15.65
C GLY A 87 22.26 35.06 -16.05
N GLU A 88 22.65 36.17 -15.41
CA GLU A 88 23.86 36.97 -15.69
C GLU A 88 23.92 37.55 -17.09
N GLY A 89 24.07 38.89 -17.17
CA GLY A 89 24.43 39.63 -18.39
C GLY A 89 23.65 40.91 -18.59
#